data_AF-A0A1H5E218-F1
#
_entry.id   AF-A0A1H5E218-F1
#
_cell.length_a   1.000
_cell.length_b   1.000
_cell.length_c   1.000
_cell.angle_alpha   90.00
_cell.angle_beta   90.00
_cell.angle_gamma   90.00
#
_symmetry.space_group_name_H-M   'P 1'
#
loop_
_entity.id
_entity.type
_entity.pdbx_description
1 polymer ?
#
loop_
_entity_poly.entity_id
_entity_poly.type
_entity_poly.pdbx_seq_one_letter_code
_entity_poly.pdbx_strand_id
1 'polypeptide(L)'
;MSDLLLTAWEPPVTARLAVAPVPGGEQRIHVTASTERGTFLEFTGGADVLAGPPSGFRLGPDGSDDGPHLFHGKVDARRHSTVPAPCEKTFFER
;
A
#
# COMPACT_ATOMS: atom_id res chain seq x y z
N MET A 1 14.09 3.67 14.64
CA MET A 1 13.49 4.64 13.72
C MET A 1 12.40 3.90 12.96
N SER A 2 11.19 4.44 12.91
CA SER A 2 10.11 3.86 12.11
C SER A 2 10.22 4.41 10.69
N ASP A 3 10.53 3.55 9.71
CA ASP A 3 10.64 3.90 8.29
C ASP A 3 9.26 4.07 7.60
N LEU A 4 8.19 4.30 8.36
CA LEU A 4 6.83 4.52 7.87
C LEU A 4 6.21 5.69 8.64
N LEU A 5 5.79 6.71 7.90
CA LEU A 5 5.08 7.87 8.42
C LEU A 5 3.77 8.04 7.65
N LEU A 6 2.64 8.10 8.38
CA LEU A 6 1.30 8.40 7.84
C LEU A 6 0.64 9.46 8.73
N THR A 7 0.43 10.68 8.23
CA THR A 7 0.06 11.82 9.09
C THR A 7 -1.31 12.42 8.81
N ALA A 8 -1.86 12.29 7.60
CA ALA A 8 -3.10 13.00 7.22
C ALA A 8 -3.77 12.47 5.95
N TRP A 9 -4.08 11.17 5.88
CA TRP A 9 -4.88 10.63 4.78
C TRP A 9 -6.38 10.86 5.04
N GLU A 10 -6.98 11.83 4.34
CA GLU A 10 -8.42 12.10 4.36
C GLU A 10 -9.05 11.83 2.97
N PRO A 11 -9.72 10.69 2.77
CA PRO A 11 -10.42 10.40 1.51
C PRO A 11 -11.62 11.31 1.23
N PRO A 12 -11.97 11.56 -0.05
CA PRO A 12 -11.22 11.18 -1.24
C PRO A 12 -10.06 12.14 -1.49
N VAL A 13 -8.88 11.60 -1.78
CA VAL A 13 -7.68 12.39 -2.06
C VAL A 13 -7.00 11.91 -3.34
N THR A 14 -6.69 12.84 -4.24
CA THR A 14 -5.81 12.59 -5.38
C THR A 14 -4.39 12.92 -4.95
N ALA A 15 -3.51 11.91 -4.93
CA ALA A 15 -2.14 12.06 -4.49
C ALA A 15 -1.15 11.91 -5.66
N ARG A 16 -0.05 12.65 -5.59
CA ARG A 16 1.14 12.41 -6.40
C ARG A 16 2.02 11.38 -5.70
N LEU A 17 2.39 10.34 -6.44
CA LEU A 17 3.33 9.31 -6.00
C LEU A 17 4.71 9.61 -6.58
N ALA A 18 5.75 9.51 -5.75
CA ALA A 18 7.14 9.57 -6.17
C ALA A 18 7.94 8.41 -5.57
N VAL A 19 8.85 7.87 -6.37
CA VAL A 19 9.75 6.77 -5.99
C VAL A 19 11.16 7.16 -6.39
N ALA A 20 12.11 7.06 -5.45
CA ALA A 20 13.52 7.38 -5.69
C ALA A 20 14.43 6.30 -5.09
N PRO A 21 15.57 5.94 -5.71
CA PRO A 21 16.56 5.07 -5.09
C PRO A 21 17.13 5.69 -3.81
N VAL A 22 17.43 4.86 -2.81
CA VAL A 22 18.13 5.30 -1.60
C VAL A 22 19.65 5.22 -1.82
N PRO A 23 20.41 6.33 -1.67
CA PRO A 23 21.86 6.31 -1.81
C PRO A 23 22.52 5.30 -0.86
N GLY A 24 23.40 4.45 -1.38
CA GLY A 24 24.09 3.42 -0.60
C GLY A 24 23.22 2.22 -0.18
N GLY A 25 21.95 2.19 -0.59
CA GLY A 25 21.07 1.04 -0.43
C GLY A 25 20.82 0.36 -1.77
N GLU A 26 21.71 -0.55 -2.16
CA GLU A 26 21.44 -1.44 -3.29
C GLU A 26 20.09 -2.13 -3.04
N GLN A 27 19.17 -2.02 -3.98
CA GLN A 27 17.79 -2.51 -3.87
C GLN A 27 16.91 -1.82 -2.82
N ARG A 28 17.16 -0.56 -2.44
CA ARG A 28 16.23 0.23 -1.61
C ARG A 28 15.65 1.41 -2.35
N ILE A 29 14.35 1.64 -2.16
CA ILE A 29 13.60 2.77 -2.69
C ILE A 29 12.96 3.55 -1.55
N HIS A 30 12.89 4.86 -1.75
CA HIS A 30 12.13 5.78 -0.94
C HIS A 30 10.84 6.14 -1.68
N VAL A 31 9.70 5.97 -1.01
CA VAL A 31 8.37 6.21 -1.57
C VAL A 31 7.72 7.35 -0.80
N THR A 32 7.18 8.32 -1.53
CA THR A 32 6.36 9.39 -0.96
C THR A 32 5.02 9.50 -1.69
N ALA A 33 3.97 9.79 -0.92
CA ALA A 33 2.68 10.23 -1.46
C ALA A 33 2.33 11.60 -0.88
N SER A 34 1.99 12.53 -1.76
CA SER A 34 1.74 13.93 -1.41
C SER A 34 0.54 14.51 -2.13
N THR A 35 -0.04 15.55 -1.52
CA THR A 35 -1.03 16.43 -2.14
C THR A 35 -0.44 17.84 -2.25
N GLU A 36 -1.22 18.82 -2.72
CA GLU A 36 -0.86 20.23 -2.62
C GLU A 36 -0.61 20.69 -1.17
N ARG A 37 -1.15 19.97 -0.18
CA ARG A 37 -0.95 20.25 1.25
C ARG A 37 0.29 19.61 1.85
N GLY A 38 1.04 18.83 1.05
CA GLY A 38 2.28 18.18 1.46
C GLY A 38 2.22 16.66 1.47
N THR A 39 3.32 16.06 1.91
CA THR A 39 3.51 14.61 2.04
C THR A 39 2.74 14.09 3.24
N PHE A 40 1.90 13.07 3.01
CA PHE A 40 1.14 12.42 4.08
C PHE A 40 1.54 10.95 4.26
N LEU A 41 2.25 10.34 3.31
CA LEU A 41 2.82 8.99 3.40
C LEU A 41 4.28 9.02 2.95
N GLU A 42 5.15 8.44 3.75
CA GLU A 42 6.58 8.32 3.47
C GLU A 42 7.10 6.99 4.01
N PHE A 43 7.77 6.21 3.18
CA PHE A 43 8.44 4.99 3.63
C PHE A 43 9.63 4.56 2.77
N THR A 44 10.50 3.73 3.36
CA THR A 44 11.56 3.03 2.61
C THR A 44 11.18 1.57 2.37
N GLY A 45 11.27 1.10 1.13
CA GLY A 45 11.00 -0.27 0.74
C GLY A 45 12.16 -0.90 -0.04
N GLY A 46 12.05 -2.19 -0.36
CA GLY A 46 12.96 -2.83 -1.31
C GLY A 46 12.55 -2.55 -2.75
N ALA A 47 13.51 -2.33 -3.65
CA ALA A 47 13.26 -2.06 -5.06
C ALA A 47 12.62 -3.25 -5.79
N ASP A 48 12.92 -4.48 -5.34
CA ASP A 48 12.40 -5.73 -5.89
C ASP A 48 11.16 -6.25 -5.13
N VAL A 49 10.57 -5.45 -4.24
CA VAL A 49 9.35 -5.85 -3.55
C VAL A 49 8.20 -5.78 -4.56
N LEU A 50 7.81 -6.95 -5.04
CA LEU A 50 6.54 -7.14 -5.72
C LEU A 50 5.42 -6.95 -4.70
N ALA A 51 4.98 -5.70 -4.52
CA ALA A 51 3.76 -5.42 -3.78
C ALA A 51 2.59 -6.07 -4.51
N GLY A 52 1.79 -6.85 -3.79
CA GLY A 52 0.58 -7.42 -4.36
C GLY A 52 -0.44 -6.34 -4.75
N PRO A 53 -1.50 -6.71 -5.48
CA PRO A 53 -2.58 -5.81 -5.85
C PRO A 53 -3.10 -5.07 -4.61
N PRO A 54 -3.12 -3.73 -4.63
CA PRO A 54 -3.62 -2.96 -3.50
C PRO A 54 -5.11 -3.23 -3.32
N SER A 55 -5.54 -3.36 -2.05
CA SER A 55 -6.95 -3.41 -1.67
C SER A 55 -7.31 -2.24 -0.76
N GLY A 56 -8.55 -1.77 -0.90
CA GLY A 56 -9.14 -0.76 -0.01
C GLY A 56 -10.28 -1.38 0.79
N PHE A 57 -10.26 -1.22 2.10
CA PHE A 57 -11.31 -1.71 3.00
C PHE A 57 -11.49 -0.75 4.18
N ARG A 58 -12.60 -0.91 4.91
CA ARG A 58 -12.87 -0.17 6.14
C ARG A 58 -12.74 -1.11 7.32
N LEU A 59 -11.91 -0.75 8.30
CA LEU A 59 -11.80 -1.47 9.56
C LEU A 59 -13.11 -1.35 10.36
N GLY A 60 -13.53 -2.45 10.96
CA GLY A 60 -14.60 -2.50 11.94
C GLY A 60 -14.22 -1.81 13.25
N PRO A 61 -15.20 -1.53 14.13
CA PRO A 61 -14.95 -0.87 15.43
C PRO A 61 -13.99 -1.64 16.35
N ASP A 62 -13.85 -2.94 16.12
CA ASP A 62 -12.97 -3.89 16.82
C ASP A 62 -11.63 -4.11 16.10
N GLY A 63 -11.39 -3.41 14.98
CA GLY A 63 -10.21 -3.59 14.14
C GLY A 63 -10.30 -4.79 13.20
N SER A 64 -11.46 -5.44 13.09
CA SER A 64 -11.71 -6.46 12.06
C SER A 64 -11.64 -5.85 10.66
N ASP A 65 -11.22 -6.65 9.68
CA ASP A 65 -11.23 -6.29 8.27
C ASP A 65 -12.34 -7.00 7.50
N ASP A 66 -13.35 -7.54 8.18
CA ASP A 66 -14.46 -8.32 7.60
C ASP A 66 -15.41 -7.51 6.70
N GLY A 67 -15.15 -6.21 6.53
CA GLY A 67 -15.90 -5.33 5.64
C GLY A 67 -15.59 -5.57 4.15
N PRO A 68 -16.31 -4.93 3.22
CA PRO A 68 -16.05 -5.11 1.79
C PRO A 68 -14.63 -4.68 1.40
N HIS A 69 -13.87 -5.59 0.80
CA HIS A 69 -12.58 -5.31 0.18
C HIS A 69 -12.75 -4.96 -1.29
N LEU A 70 -12.22 -3.80 -1.67
CA LEU A 70 -12.12 -3.36 -3.06
C LEU A 70 -10.74 -3.70 -3.59
N PHE A 71 -10.62 -4.78 -4.34
CA PHE A 71 -9.40 -5.16 -5.04
C PHE A 71 -9.37 -4.56 -6.46
N HIS A 72 -8.18 -4.22 -6.93
CA HIS A 72 -7.99 -3.80 -8.33
C HIS A 72 -8.26 -4.95 -9.33
N GLY A 73 -7.91 -6.19 -8.97
CA GLY A 73 -8.09 -7.38 -9.82
C GLY A 73 -9.36 -8.18 -9.51
N LYS A 74 -10.03 -8.70 -10.55
CA LYS A 74 -11.24 -9.55 -10.39
C LYS A 74 -10.93 -10.90 -9.72
N VAL A 75 -9.73 -11.44 -9.91
CA VAL A 75 -9.30 -12.69 -9.27
C VAL A 75 -9.11 -12.49 -7.78
N ASP A 76 -8.45 -11.41 -7.36
CA ASP A 76 -8.22 -11.12 -5.94
C ASP A 76 -9.55 -10.86 -5.22
N ALA A 77 -10.46 -10.11 -5.86
CA ALA A 77 -11.80 -9.85 -5.33
C ALA A 77 -12.63 -11.12 -5.08
N ARG A 78 -12.31 -12.24 -5.75
CA ARG A 78 -12.97 -13.53 -5.53
C ARG A 78 -12.26 -14.40 -4.51
N ARG A 79 -10.95 -14.23 -4.33
CA ARG A 79 -10.12 -15.09 -3.49
C ARG A 79 -10.04 -14.61 -2.05
N HIS A 80 -10.12 -13.31 -1.84
CA HIS A 80 -9.84 -12.71 -0.56
C HIS A 80 -11.07 -11.96 -0.06
N SER A 81 -11.57 -12.40 1.10
CA SER A 81 -12.60 -11.69 1.88
C SER A 81 -11.99 -10.88 3.03
N THR A 82 -10.70 -11.04 3.28
CA THR A 82 -9.87 -10.36 4.28
C THR A 82 -8.53 -10.01 3.66
N VAL A 83 -7.71 -9.19 4.33
CA VAL A 83 -6.33 -8.94 3.90
C VAL A 83 -5.57 -10.27 3.89
N PRO A 84 -5.02 -10.69 2.73
CA PRO A 84 -4.24 -11.92 2.66
C PRO A 84 -2.97 -11.84 3.49
N ALA A 85 -2.48 -12.99 3.94
CA ALA A 85 -1.22 -13.03 4.67
C ALA A 85 -0.08 -12.50 3.78
N PRO A 86 0.91 -11.76 4.32
CA PRO A 86 2.01 -11.21 3.53
C PRO A 86 2.85 -12.25 2.76
N CYS A 87 2.77 -13.52 3.17
CA CYS A 87 3.46 -14.65 2.54
C CYS A 87 2.60 -15.42 1.52
N GLU A 88 1.36 -14.99 1.29
CA GLU A 88 0.46 -15.64 0.33
C GLU A 88 0.91 -15.38 -1.11
N LYS A 89 0.79 -16.40 -1.98
CA LYS A 89 1.21 -16.30 -3.37
C LYS A 89 0.30 -15.36 -4.15
N THR A 90 0.84 -14.19 -4.50
CA THR A 90 0.18 -13.24 -5.37
C THR A 90 0.32 -13.65 -6.85
N PHE A 91 -0.78 -13.57 -7.60
CA PHE A 91 -0.79 -13.84 -9.04
C PHE A 91 -0.79 -12.51 -9.78
N PHE A 92 0.22 -12.28 -10.62
CA PHE A 92 0.26 -11.12 -11.50
C PHE A 92 -0.46 -11.48 -12.81
N GLU A 93 -1.63 -10.88 -13.04
CA GLU A 93 -2.26 -10.92 -14.37
C GLU A 93 -1.38 -10.14 -15.35
N ARG A 94 -1.27 -10.65 -16.59
CA ARG A 94 -0.35 -10.17 -17.62
C ARG A 94 -1.01 -9.19 -18.56
#